data_AF-S3HCI1-F1
#
_entry.id   AF-S3HCI1-F1
#
_cell.length_a   1.000
_cell.length_b   1.000
_cell.length_c   1.000
_cell.angle_alpha   90.00
_cell.angle_beta   90.00
_cell.angle_gamma   90.00
#
_symmetry.space_group_name_H-M   'P 1'
#
loop_
_entity.id
_entity.type
_entity.pdbx_description
1 polymer ?
#
loop_
_entity_poly.entity_id
_entity_poly.type
_entity_poly.pdbx_seq_one_letter_code
_entity_poly.pdbx_strand_id
1 'polypeptide(L)'
;MNTISKTLDEMTRIERSNLLEAVADALEATASEAEENGDVRFVANSTCLANTIRGLSGDLAPREMAAAELLLEQGIMLMHQFSTRAKPQTLLN
;
A
#
# COMPACT_ATOMS: atom_id res chain seq x y z
N MET A 1 9.67 19.96 11.04
CA MET A 1 9.61 19.36 9.70
C MET A 1 8.36 19.92 9.05
N ASN A 2 8.49 20.83 8.08
CA ASN A 2 7.34 21.53 7.50
C ASN A 2 6.63 20.54 6.56
N THR A 3 5.54 19.92 7.01
CA THR A 3 4.78 18.89 6.29
C THR A 3 3.93 19.52 5.20
N ILE A 4 4.58 20.01 4.14
CA ILE A 4 3.88 20.22 2.87
C ILE A 4 3.61 18.83 2.34
N SER A 5 2.36 18.36 2.45
CA SER A 5 1.92 17.13 1.80
C SER A 5 1.94 17.40 0.31
N LYS A 6 2.94 16.83 -0.38
CA LYS A 6 3.02 16.91 -1.84
C LYS A 6 2.02 15.94 -2.44
N THR A 7 1.32 16.36 -3.48
CA THR A 7 0.60 15.43 -4.35
C THR A 7 1.60 14.60 -5.18
N LEU A 8 1.14 13.50 -5.78
CA LEU A 8 2.01 12.67 -6.62
C LEU A 8 2.64 13.48 -7.75
N ASP A 9 1.92 14.40 -8.38
CA ASP A 9 2.45 15.26 -9.45
C ASP A 9 3.50 16.27 -8.97
N GLU A 10 3.46 16.70 -7.71
CA GLU A 10 4.43 17.60 -7.09
C GLU A 10 5.73 16.91 -6.64
N MET A 11 5.70 15.58 -6.45
CA MET A 11 6.88 14.81 -6.05
C MET A 11 7.95 14.75 -7.16
N THR A 12 9.20 14.49 -6.80
CA THR A 12 10.22 14.07 -7.75
C THR A 12 10.07 12.60 -8.09
N ARG A 13 10.71 12.12 -9.17
CA ARG A 13 10.74 10.68 -9.49
C ARG A 13 11.25 9.84 -8.32
N ILE A 14 12.30 10.30 -7.64
CA ILE A 14 12.89 9.61 -6.47
C ILE A 14 11.90 9.57 -5.31
N GLU A 15 11.23 10.68 -5.01
CA GLU A 15 10.22 10.74 -3.94
C GLU A 15 9.06 9.77 -4.21
N ARG A 16 8.63 9.63 -5.47
CA ARG A 16 7.58 8.68 -5.86
C ARG A 16 8.04 7.23 -5.77
N SER A 17 9.23 6.91 -6.27
CA SER A 17 9.80 5.57 -6.13
C SER A 17 9.90 5.17 -4.65
N ASN A 18 10.35 6.10 -3.79
CA ASN A 18 10.45 5.86 -2.35
C ASN A 18 9.07 5.67 -1.71
N LEU A 19 8.05 6.45 -2.11
CA LEU A 19 6.69 6.30 -1.62
C LEU A 19 6.10 4.93 -1.99
N LEU A 20 6.26 4.53 -3.26
CA LEU A 20 5.80 3.24 -3.74
C LEU A 20 6.50 2.09 -3.01
N GLU A 21 7.81 2.17 -2.82
CA GLU A 21 8.56 1.16 -2.06
C GLU A 21 8.05 1.07 -0.61
N ALA A 22 7.84 2.21 0.06
CA ALA A 22 7.32 2.23 1.42
C ALA A 22 5.90 1.61 1.52
N VAL A 23 5.05 1.80 0.52
CA VAL A 23 3.73 1.17 0.48
C VAL A 23 3.83 -0.33 0.21
N ALA A 24 4.75 -0.78 -0.66
CA ALA A 24 5.00 -2.19 -0.89
C ALA A 24 5.49 -2.90 0.39
N ASP A 25 6.42 -2.28 1.12
CA ASP A 25 6.91 -2.80 2.40
C ASP A 25 5.79 -2.90 3.45
N ALA A 26 4.91 -1.89 3.53
CA ALA A 26 3.77 -1.90 4.43
C ALA A 26 2.74 -3.00 4.07
N LEU A 27 2.51 -3.23 2.77
CA LEU A 27 1.64 -4.31 2.30
C LEU A 27 2.20 -5.69 2.66
N GLU A 28 3.52 -5.89 2.59
CA GLU A 28 4.15 -7.14 3.01
C GLU A 28 4.10 -7.34 4.52
N ALA A 29 4.36 -6.30 5.30
CA ALA A 29 4.24 -6.37 6.76
C ALA A 29 2.82 -6.76 7.18
N THR A 30 1.80 -6.13 6.59
CA THR A 30 0.39 -6.48 6.85
C THR A 30 0.01 -7.86 6.31
N ALA A 31 0.63 -8.32 5.22
CA ALA A 31 0.46 -9.69 4.75
C ALA A 31 1.00 -10.71 5.76
N SER A 32 2.20 -10.48 6.31
CA SER A 32 2.76 -11.34 7.37
C SER A 32 1.87 -11.38 8.60
N GLU A 33 1.34 -10.24 9.06
CA GLU A 33 0.37 -10.20 10.16
C GLU A 33 -0.93 -10.96 9.83
N ALA A 34 -1.42 -10.86 8.59
CA ALA A 34 -2.61 -11.58 8.16
C ALA A 34 -2.40 -13.10 8.04
N GLU A 35 -1.18 -13.52 7.69
CA GLU A 35 -0.79 -14.93 7.65
C GLU A 35 -0.87 -15.56 9.03
N GLU A 36 -0.36 -14.87 10.06
CA GLU A 36 -0.48 -15.30 11.46
C GLU A 36 -1.95 -15.48 11.91
N ASN A 37 -2.85 -14.68 11.32
CA ASN A 37 -4.29 -14.74 11.58
C ASN A 37 -5.06 -15.71 10.65
N GLY A 38 -4.38 -16.36 9.71
CA GLY A 38 -4.98 -17.30 8.76
C GLY A 38 -5.81 -16.66 7.64
N ASP A 39 -5.72 -15.34 7.39
CA ASP A 39 -6.42 -14.67 6.28
C ASP A 39 -5.63 -14.82 4.96
N VAL A 40 -5.65 -16.05 4.43
CA VAL A 40 -4.92 -16.44 3.20
C VAL A 40 -5.27 -15.55 1.99
N ARG A 41 -6.51 -15.05 1.93
CA ARG A 41 -6.94 -14.16 0.83
C ARG A 41 -6.29 -12.80 0.94
N PHE A 42 -6.23 -12.25 2.15
CA PHE A 42 -5.54 -10.98 2.37
C PHE A 42 -4.06 -11.10 2.04
N VAL A 43 -3.40 -12.17 2.52
CA VAL A 43 -1.98 -12.45 2.20
C VAL A 43 -1.75 -12.42 0.68
N ALA A 44 -2.52 -13.22 -0.07
CA ALA A 44 -2.36 -13.31 -1.53
C ALA A 44 -2.56 -11.96 -2.23
N ASN A 45 -3.57 -11.19 -1.83
CA ASN A 45 -3.87 -9.89 -2.43
C ASN A 45 -2.79 -8.85 -2.11
N SER A 46 -2.37 -8.77 -0.85
CA SER A 46 -1.36 -7.80 -0.40
C SER A 46 0.01 -8.09 -1.03
N THR A 47 0.43 -9.35 -1.08
CA THR A 47 1.67 -9.75 -1.76
C THR A 47 1.61 -9.48 -3.26
N CYS A 48 0.48 -9.76 -3.92
CA CYS A 48 0.30 -9.46 -5.34
C CYS A 48 0.44 -7.95 -5.63
N LEU A 49 -0.20 -7.12 -4.81
CA LEU A 49 -0.16 -5.68 -4.95
C LEU A 49 1.24 -5.11 -4.67
N ALA A 50 1.92 -5.57 -3.62
CA ALA A 50 3.30 -5.17 -3.31
C ALA A 50 4.25 -5.46 -4.47
N ASN A 51 4.18 -6.66 -5.05
CA ASN A 51 4.98 -7.04 -6.22
C ASN A 51 4.66 -6.17 -7.46
N THR A 52 3.38 -5.85 -7.67
CA THR A 52 2.97 -4.97 -8.77
C THR A 52 3.54 -3.56 -8.62
N ILE A 53 3.50 -3.02 -7.39
CA ILE A 53 4.07 -1.72 -7.05
C ILE A 53 5.59 -1.68 -7.29
N ARG A 54 6.33 -2.74 -6.87
CA ARG A 54 7.78 -2.83 -7.12
C ARG A 54 8.14 -2.96 -8.59
N GLY A 55 7.30 -3.63 -9.38
CA GLY A 55 7.45 -3.64 -10.83
C GLY A 55 7.33 -2.25 -11.46
N LEU A 56 6.48 -1.39 -10.89
CA LEU A 56 6.23 -0.03 -11.38
C LEU A 56 7.29 0.98 -10.90
N SER A 57 7.84 0.80 -9.69
CA SER A 57 8.73 1.78 -9.04
C SER A 57 10.04 2.06 -9.79
N GLY A 58 10.46 1.15 -10.69
CA GLY A 58 11.65 1.28 -11.53
C GLY A 58 11.50 2.23 -12.74
N ASP A 59 10.30 2.38 -13.31
CA ASP A 59 10.06 3.18 -14.53
C ASP A 59 8.85 4.12 -14.39
N LEU A 60 8.89 5.00 -13.39
CA LEU A 60 7.86 6.04 -13.17
C LEU A 60 7.98 7.20 -14.16
N ALA A 61 7.84 6.90 -15.45
CA ALA A 61 7.60 7.90 -16.47
C ALA A 61 6.23 8.59 -16.24
N PRO A 62 6.01 9.81 -16.75
CA PRO A 62 4.73 10.52 -16.56
C PRO A 62 3.48 9.72 -16.99
N ARG A 63 3.62 8.81 -17.95
CA ARG A 63 2.53 7.93 -18.41
C ARG A 63 2.06 6.93 -17.34
N GLU A 64 2.96 6.53 -16.44
CA GLU A 64 2.70 5.52 -15.41
C GLU A 64 2.11 6.13 -14.13
N MET A 65 1.95 7.46 -14.08
CA MET A 65 1.44 8.18 -12.92
C MET A 65 0.06 7.75 -12.48
N ALA A 66 -0.86 7.61 -13.44
CA ALA A 66 -2.23 7.19 -13.14
C ALA A 66 -2.25 5.76 -12.57
N ALA A 67 -1.36 4.89 -13.05
CA ALA A 67 -1.22 3.54 -12.50
C ALA A 67 -0.64 3.58 -11.09
N ALA A 68 0.39 4.40 -10.84
CA ALA A 68 0.98 4.56 -9.52
C ALA A 68 -0.04 5.08 -8.50
N GLU A 69 -0.82 6.09 -8.86
CA GLU A 69 -1.89 6.64 -8.02
C GLU A 69 -2.95 5.59 -7.68
N LEU A 70 -3.44 4.86 -8.68
CA LEU A 70 -4.42 3.80 -8.46
C LEU A 70 -3.88 2.69 -7.56
N LEU A 71 -2.63 2.27 -7.74
CA LEU A 71 -2.01 1.24 -6.89
C LEU A 71 -1.83 1.72 -5.44
N LEU A 72 -1.47 2.99 -5.24
CA LEU A 72 -1.38 3.59 -3.91
C LEU A 72 -2.74 3.64 -3.22
N GLU A 73 -3.79 4.06 -3.93
CA GLU A 73 -5.17 4.04 -3.43
C GLU A 73 -5.60 2.62 -3.04
N GLN A 74 -5.33 1.63 -3.91
CA GLN A 74 -5.65 0.23 -3.59
C GLN A 74 -4.87 -0.27 -2.37
N GLY A 75 -3.60 0.11 -2.23
CA GLY A 75 -2.78 -0.27 -1.08
C GLY A 75 -3.35 0.27 0.23
N ILE A 76 -3.71 1.55 0.25
CA ILE A 76 -4.36 2.20 1.40
C ILE A 76 -5.69 1.51 1.72
N MET A 77 -6.53 1.25 0.71
CA MET A 77 -7.82 0.60 0.90
C MET A 77 -7.70 -0.81 1.46
N LEU A 78 -6.71 -1.58 0.98
CA LEU A 78 -6.48 -2.95 1.44
C LEU A 78 -6.00 -2.96 2.90
N MET A 79 -5.02 -2.12 3.25
CA MET A 79 -4.57 -1.96 4.64
C MET A 79 -5.71 -1.49 5.56
N HIS A 80 -6.54 -0.55 5.12
CA HIS A 80 -7.70 -0.09 5.88
C HIS A 80 -8.71 -1.21 6.15
N GLN A 81 -8.98 -2.07 5.16
CA GLN A 81 -9.84 -3.24 5.33
C GLN A 81 -9.27 -4.20 6.37
N PHE A 82 -7.95 -4.45 6.35
CA PHE A 82 -7.29 -5.30 7.35
C PHE A 82 -7.39 -4.72 8.75
N SER A 83 -7.04 -3.44 8.93
CA SER A 83 -7.14 -2.77 10.22
C SER A 83 -8.57 -2.75 10.78
N THR A 84 -9.58 -2.68 9.91
CA THR A 84 -10.99 -2.74 10.32
C THR A 84 -11.40 -4.13 10.78
N ARG A 85 -10.89 -5.19 10.14
CA ARG A 85 -11.15 -6.59 10.51
C ARG A 85 -10.38 -7.01 11.77
N ALA A 86 -9.16 -6.50 11.95
CA ALA A 86 -8.28 -6.83 13.06
C ALA A 86 -8.73 -6.20 14.40
N LYS A 87 -9.55 -5.13 14.36
CA LYS A 87 -10.20 -4.61 15.57
C LYS A 87 -11.26 -5.64 16.00
N PRO A 88 -11.15 -6.27 17.18
CA PRO A 88 -12.25 -7.06 17.68
C PRO A 88 -13.45 -6.11 17.80
N GLN A 89 -14.59 -6.49 17.22
CA GLN A 89 -15.86 -5.96 17.67
C GLN A 89 -15.95 -6.35 19.15
N THR A 90 -15.50 -5.48 20.04
CA THR A 90 -15.93 -5.49 21.43
C THR A 90 -17.43 -5.26 21.40
N LEU A 91 -18.16 -6.36 21.27
CA LEU A 91 -19.59 -6.42 21.49
C LEU A 91 -19.80 -6.00 22.95
N LEU A 92 -20.12 -4.72 23.13
CA LEU A 92 -20.93 -4.29 24.25
C LEU A 92 -22.27 -5.02 24.11
N ASN A 93 -22.52 -5.96 25.02
CA ASN A 93 -23.80 -6.27 25.64
C ASN A 93 -23.58 -7.23 26.80
#